data_AF-A0A1V4X7A9-F1
#
_entry.id   AF-A0A1V4X7A9-F1
#
_cell.length_a   1.000
_cell.length_b   1.000
_cell.length_c   1.000
_cell.angle_alpha   90.00
_cell.angle_beta   90.00
_cell.angle_gamma   90.00
#
_symmetry.space_group_name_H-M   'P 1'
#
loop_
_entity.id
_entity.type
_entity.pdbx_description
1 polymer ?
#
loop_
_entity_poly.entity_id
_entity_poly.type
_entity_poly.pdbx_seq_one_letter_code
_entity_poly.pdbx_strand_id
1 'polypeptide(L)'
;MKAPPCAFSEIVGKIQVLTLEVRTPLTAEDLGARLKACFGAGGLGMNLEEEPPGRFLFAGGGGHVTAVLHPEGDRTLLRISTSGWAAPVKRFVSDLP
;
A
#
# COMPACT_ATOMS: atom_id res chain seq x y z
N MET A 1 19.53 18.47 -29.72
CA MET A 1 18.31 17.65 -29.51
C MET A 1 18.04 17.61 -28.02
N LYS A 2 16.96 18.27 -27.53
CA LYS A 2 16.56 18.21 -26.11
C LYS A 2 15.82 16.90 -25.92
N ALA A 3 16.32 16.02 -25.05
CA ALA A 3 15.60 14.82 -24.65
C ALA A 3 14.21 15.20 -24.10
N PRO A 4 13.15 14.43 -24.39
CA PRO A 4 11.86 14.66 -23.76
C PRO A 4 12.00 14.48 -22.25
N PRO A 5 11.30 15.26 -21.42
CA PRO A 5 11.23 14.97 -19.99
C PRO A 5 10.57 13.61 -19.85
N CYS A 6 11.34 12.61 -19.40
CA CYS A 6 10.80 11.27 -19.11
C CYS A 6 9.57 11.45 -18.22
N ALA A 7 8.42 10.92 -18.66
CA ALA A 7 7.20 11.06 -17.91
C ALA A 7 7.38 10.32 -16.59
N PHE A 8 7.10 10.97 -15.46
CA PHE A 8 7.24 10.39 -14.12
C PHE A 8 6.54 9.02 -14.00
N SER A 9 5.49 8.78 -14.80
CA SER A 9 4.78 7.51 -14.97
C SER A 9 5.65 6.35 -15.44
N GLU A 10 6.66 6.58 -16.30
CA GLU A 10 7.57 5.54 -16.79
C GLU A 10 8.54 5.07 -15.71
N ILE A 11 8.88 5.94 -14.75
CA ILE A 11 9.73 5.61 -13.62
C ILE A 11 8.97 4.70 -12.64
N VAL A 12 7.69 4.95 -12.42
CA VAL A 12 6.85 4.14 -11.50
C VAL A 12 6.71 2.69 -11.97
N GLY A 13 6.66 2.45 -13.29
CA GLY A 13 6.65 1.08 -13.85
C GLY A 13 7.93 0.29 -13.60
N LYS A 14 9.06 0.95 -13.28
CA LYS A 14 10.35 0.32 -12.96
C LYS A 14 10.61 0.21 -11.46
N ILE A 15 9.80 0.86 -10.62
CA ILE A 15 9.95 0.78 -9.16
C ILE A 15 9.46 -0.60 -8.72
N GLN A 16 10.43 -1.50 -8.55
CA GLN A 16 10.16 -2.83 -8.04
C GLN A 16 9.88 -2.84 -6.55
N VAL A 17 10.37 -1.86 -5.78
CA VAL A 17 10.18 -1.79 -4.32
C VAL A 17 9.82 -0.37 -3.92
N LEU A 18 8.75 -0.22 -3.14
CA LEU A 18 8.30 1.07 -2.61
C LEU A 18 7.98 0.90 -1.12
N THR A 19 8.38 1.88 -0.31
CA THR A 19 7.93 2.02 1.08
C THR A 19 7.41 3.43 1.28
N LEU A 20 6.23 3.55 1.86
CA LEU A 20 5.58 4.81 2.21
C LEU A 20 5.14 4.77 3.67
N GLU A 21 5.10 5.94 4.27
CA GLU A 21 4.56 6.16 5.60
C GLU A 21 3.55 7.31 5.53
N VAL A 22 2.35 7.09 6.03
CA VAL A 22 1.24 8.05 5.98
C VAL A 22 0.49 8.04 7.30
N ARG A 23 0.09 9.22 7.75
CA ARG A 23 -0.78 9.39 8.91
C ARG A 23 -2.19 9.63 8.43
N THR A 24 -3.14 8.93 9.01
CA THR A 24 -4.56 9.07 8.69
C THR A 24 -5.38 9.15 9.99
N PRO A 25 -6.51 9.89 10.03
CA PRO A 25 -7.40 9.92 11.18
C PRO A 25 -8.23 8.63 11.32
N LEU A 26 -8.09 7.67 10.41
CA LEU A 26 -8.76 6.38 10.51
C LEU A 26 -8.20 5.55 11.67
N THR A 27 -9.06 4.75 12.30
CA THR A 27 -8.65 3.75 13.29
C THR A 27 -7.94 2.59 12.61
N ALA A 28 -7.12 1.85 13.37
CA ALA A 28 -6.42 0.68 12.84
C ALA A 28 -7.39 -0.39 12.29
N GLU A 29 -8.58 -0.51 12.88
CA GLU A 29 -9.62 -1.44 12.41
C GLU A 29 -10.22 -1.01 11.07
N ASP A 30 -10.62 0.25 10.92
CA ASP A 30 -11.18 0.77 9.66
C ASP A 30 -10.14 0.71 8.53
N LEU A 31 -8.89 1.08 8.86
CA LEU A 31 -7.80 1.03 7.91
C LEU A 31 -7.45 -0.42 7.52
N GLY A 32 -7.50 -1.36 8.45
CA GLY A 32 -7.34 -2.80 8.19
C GLY A 32 -8.43 -3.34 7.26
N ALA A 33 -9.70 -2.95 7.48
CA ALA A 33 -10.80 -3.32 6.60
C ALA A 33 -10.59 -2.78 5.17
N ARG A 34 -10.14 -1.52 5.04
CA ARG A 34 -9.81 -0.91 3.74
C ARG A 34 -8.66 -1.61 3.04
N LEU A 35 -7.60 -2.00 3.77
CA LEU A 35 -6.48 -2.76 3.22
C LEU A 35 -6.97 -4.09 2.63
N LYS A 36 -7.80 -4.85 3.38
CA LYS A 36 -8.38 -6.11 2.89
C LYS A 36 -9.29 -5.91 1.67
N ALA A 37 -10.10 -4.85 1.67
CA ALA A 37 -10.97 -4.54 0.55
C ALA A 37 -10.19 -4.15 -0.71
N CYS A 38 -9.06 -3.42 -0.54
CA CYS A 38 -8.25 -2.96 -1.67
C CYS A 38 -7.31 -4.05 -2.22
N PHE A 39 -6.55 -4.72 -1.35
CA PHE A 39 -5.51 -5.65 -1.77
C PHE A 39 -6.00 -7.11 -1.80
N GLY A 40 -6.98 -7.48 -0.97
CA GLY A 40 -7.50 -8.84 -0.88
C GLY A 40 -8.37 -9.27 -2.06
N ALA A 41 -9.07 -10.39 -1.89
CA ALA A 41 -9.92 -11.02 -2.91
C ALA A 41 -10.98 -10.08 -3.54
N GLY A 42 -11.48 -9.10 -2.78
CA GLY A 42 -12.47 -8.12 -3.25
C GLY A 42 -11.91 -6.94 -4.06
N GLY A 43 -10.59 -6.81 -4.17
CA GLY A 43 -9.91 -5.72 -4.86
C GLY A 43 -8.91 -6.23 -5.89
N LEU A 44 -7.61 -6.15 -5.58
CA LEU A 44 -6.54 -6.62 -6.46
C LEU A 44 -6.40 -8.15 -6.53
N GLY A 45 -7.18 -8.88 -5.73
CA GLY A 45 -7.17 -10.35 -5.76
C GLY A 45 -5.94 -10.98 -5.13
N MET A 46 -5.22 -10.26 -4.26
CA MET A 46 -4.07 -10.82 -3.55
C MET A 46 -4.53 -11.71 -2.39
N ASN A 47 -3.72 -12.70 -2.05
CA ASN A 47 -3.94 -13.54 -0.89
C ASN A 47 -3.38 -12.85 0.35
N LEU A 48 -4.19 -12.74 1.39
CA LEU A 48 -3.71 -12.37 2.72
C LEU A 48 -3.01 -13.58 3.32
N GLU A 49 -1.69 -13.53 3.43
CA GLU A 49 -0.87 -14.63 3.95
C GLU A 49 -0.70 -14.54 5.47
N GLU A 50 -0.54 -13.32 6.00
CA GLU A 50 -0.37 -13.10 7.43
C GLU A 50 -1.17 -11.89 7.92
N GLU A 51 -1.81 -12.06 9.08
CA GLU A 51 -2.47 -11.00 9.84
C GLU A 51 -2.10 -11.08 11.34
N PRO A 52 -0.85 -10.75 11.72
CA PRO A 52 -0.54 -10.46 13.11
C PRO A 52 -1.30 -9.20 13.55
N PRO A 53 -1.52 -8.98 14.86
CA PRO A 53 -2.17 -7.76 15.34
C PRO A 53 -1.43 -6.52 14.83
N GLY A 54 -2.13 -5.70 14.04
CA GLY A 54 -1.59 -4.47 13.45
C GLY A 54 -0.67 -4.66 12.24
N ARG A 55 -0.59 -5.85 11.63
CA ARG A 55 0.20 -6.08 10.41
C ARG A 55 -0.59 -6.91 9.40
N PHE A 56 -0.41 -6.60 8.12
CA PHE A 56 -1.04 -7.31 7.01
C PHE A 56 0.02 -7.62 5.96
N LEU A 57 0.07 -8.88 5.51
CA LEU A 57 0.90 -9.32 4.40
C LEU A 57 0.02 -9.87 3.29
N PHE A 58 0.04 -9.22 2.13
CA PHE A 58 -0.64 -9.67 0.92
C PHE A 58 0.40 -10.14 -0.11
N ALA A 59 0.18 -11.30 -0.72
CA ALA A 59 1.00 -11.80 -1.82
C ALA A 59 0.15 -12.21 -3.02
N GLY A 60 0.67 -11.98 -4.22
CA GLY A 60 -0.03 -12.30 -5.46
C GLY A 60 0.59 -11.61 -6.68
N GLY A 61 0.32 -12.16 -7.86
CA GLY A 61 0.72 -11.55 -9.16
C GLY A 61 2.22 -11.31 -9.33
N GLY A 62 3.08 -12.04 -8.61
CA GLY A 62 4.54 -11.90 -8.68
C GLY A 62 5.15 -10.86 -7.73
N GLY A 63 4.38 -10.35 -6.76
CA GLY A 63 4.85 -9.38 -5.76
C GLY A 63 4.14 -9.52 -4.42
N HIS A 64 4.47 -8.62 -3.49
CA HIS A 64 3.82 -8.55 -2.18
C HIS A 64 3.55 -7.11 -1.73
N VAL A 65 2.66 -6.97 -0.76
CA VAL A 65 2.36 -5.73 -0.05
C VAL A 65 2.37 -6.05 1.45
N THR A 66 3.18 -5.34 2.22
CA THR A 66 3.18 -5.39 3.68
C THR A 66 2.67 -4.07 4.22
N ALA A 67 1.68 -4.10 5.10
CA ALA A 67 1.19 -2.93 5.81
C ALA A 67 1.35 -3.14 7.32
N VAL A 68 1.85 -2.13 8.02
CA VAL A 68 1.97 -2.10 9.47
C VAL A 68 1.21 -0.89 9.98
N LEU A 69 0.31 -1.11 10.93
CA LEU A 69 -0.55 -0.11 11.55
C LEU A 69 -0.02 0.18 12.95
N HIS A 70 0.33 1.43 13.19
CA HIS A 70 0.71 1.92 14.50
C HIS A 70 -0.36 2.91 14.99
N PRO A 71 -1.22 2.51 15.95
CA PRO A 71 -2.18 3.44 16.55
C PRO A 71 -1.45 4.54 17.34
N GLU A 72 -1.76 5.80 17.05
CA GLU A 72 -1.25 7.01 17.70
C GLU A 72 -2.44 7.87 18.20
N GLY A 73 -3.06 7.48 19.32
CA GLY A 73 -4.24 8.16 19.85
C GLY A 73 -5.44 8.05 18.92
N ASP A 74 -6.01 9.17 18.49
CA ASP A 74 -7.14 9.25 17.55
C ASP A 74 -6.72 9.09 16.07
N ARG A 75 -5.47 8.68 15.82
CA ARG A 75 -4.91 8.54 14.47
C ARG A 75 -4.20 7.21 14.33
N THR A 76 -3.94 6.82 13.09
CA THR A 76 -3.11 5.66 12.78
C THR A 76 -2.00 6.07 11.83
N LEU A 77 -0.77 5.69 12.20
CA LEU A 77 0.38 5.72 11.30
C LEU A 77 0.42 4.41 10.52
N LEU A 78 0.22 4.51 9.21
CA LEU A 78 0.35 3.41 8.28
C LEU A 78 1.76 3.43 7.68
N ARG A 79 2.50 2.34 7.89
CA ARG A 79 3.70 2.06 7.12
C ARG A 79 3.41 0.94 6.13
N ILE A 80 3.45 1.26 4.84
CA ILE A 80 3.15 0.30 3.76
C ILE A 80 4.35 0.15 2.84
N SER A 81 4.78 -1.09 2.63
CA SER A 81 5.83 -1.46 1.69
C SER A 81 5.32 -2.46 0.67
N THR A 82 5.93 -2.47 -0.51
CA THR A 82 5.54 -3.40 -1.58
C THR A 82 6.72 -3.76 -2.45
N SER A 83 6.67 -4.97 -3.00
CA SER A 83 7.35 -5.30 -4.25
C SER A 83 6.36 -5.50 -5.40
N GLY A 84 6.59 -4.86 -6.55
CA GLY A 84 5.77 -5.04 -7.76
C GLY A 84 4.40 -4.33 -7.78
N TRP A 85 3.95 -3.74 -6.66
CA TRP A 85 2.62 -3.10 -6.57
C TRP A 85 2.70 -1.60 -6.23
N ALA A 86 3.79 -0.93 -6.64
CA ALA A 86 4.04 0.48 -6.31
C ALA A 86 2.90 1.43 -6.74
N ALA A 87 2.31 1.22 -7.93
CA ALA A 87 1.23 2.08 -8.41
C ALA A 87 -0.08 1.90 -7.60
N PRO A 88 -0.58 0.68 -7.36
CA PRO A 88 -1.73 0.48 -6.48
C PRO A 88 -1.52 0.95 -5.04
N VAL A 89 -0.33 0.74 -4.47
CA VAL A 89 0.00 1.25 -3.12
C VAL A 89 -0.04 2.78 -3.08
N LYS A 90 0.55 3.48 -4.07
CA LYS A 90 0.47 4.94 -4.14
C LYS A 90 -0.97 5.43 -4.26
N ARG A 91 -1.78 4.76 -5.07
CA ARG A 91 -3.19 5.12 -5.25
C ARG A 91 -3.97 4.93 -3.95
N PHE A 92 -3.78 3.81 -3.26
CA PHE A 92 -4.39 3.54 -1.96
C PHE A 92 -4.04 4.63 -0.95
N VAL A 93 -2.75 4.95 -0.79
CA VAL A 93 -2.30 5.98 0.16
C VAL A 93 -2.85 7.37 -0.18
N SER A 94 -3.01 7.70 -1.47
CA SER A 94 -3.54 8.99 -1.91
C SER A 94 -5.05 9.14 -1.73
N ASP A 95 -5.76 8.02 -1.56
CA ASP A 95 -7.21 7.96 -1.32
C ASP A 95 -7.56 8.01 0.18
N LEU A 96 -6.54 7.88 1.05
CA LEU A 96 -6.74 7.98 2.49
C LEU A 96 -7.07 9.44 2.88
N PRO A 97 -8.00 9.64 3.83
CA PRO A 97 -8.32 10.95 4.37
C PRO A 97 -7.22 11.49 5.29
#